data_AF-A0A537SET6-F1
#
_entry.id   AF-A0A537SET6-F1
#
_cell.length_a   1.000
_cell.length_b   1.000
_cell.length_c   1.000
_cell.angle_alpha   90.00
_cell.angle_beta   90.00
_cell.angle_gamma   90.00
#
_symmetry.space_group_name_H-M   'P 1'
#
loop_
_entity.id
_entity.type
_entity.pdbx_description
1 polymer ?
#
loop_
_entity_poly.entity_id
_entity_poly.type
_entity_poly.pdbx_seq_one_letter_code
_entity_poly.pdbx_strand_id
1 'polypeptide(L)' 'MRNRFRIHMLHAVEVLFSGEHVRNFLVRVRGWLDAQNMQPATFRYWLHEPETVLRVNFESHEQAHAFAQAFDGIVLG' A
#
# COMPACT_ATOMS: atom_id res chain seq x y z
N MET A 1 -14.35 27.91 6.91
CA MET A 1 -13.40 27.15 7.75
C MET A 1 -13.97 25.76 8.02
N ARG A 2 -13.34 24.71 7.47
CA ARG A 2 -13.54 23.28 7.80
C ARG A 2 -12.15 22.66 7.74
N ASN A 3 -11.72 21.72 8.55
CA ASN A 3 -12.02 21.27 9.90
C ASN A 3 -10.78 20.39 10.22
N ARG A 4 -10.09 20.68 11.32
CA ARG A 4 -8.99 19.92 11.95
C ARG A 4 -8.36 18.79 11.10
N PHE A 5 -7.17 19.03 10.56
CA PHE A 5 -6.22 17.95 10.28
C PHE A 5 -5.90 17.27 11.61
N ARG A 6 -6.70 16.27 11.99
CA ARG A 6 -6.09 15.13 12.66
C ARG A 6 -5.06 14.63 11.66
N ILE A 7 -3.79 14.83 11.95
CA ILE A 7 -2.75 14.03 11.33
C ILE A 7 -3.06 12.62 11.83
N HIS A 8 -3.98 11.92 11.16
CA HIS A 8 -4.08 10.48 11.35
C HIS A 8 -2.73 9.98 10.89
N MET A 9 -1.94 9.45 11.83
CA MET A 9 -0.69 8.81 11.50
C MET A 9 -1.03 7.72 10.50
N LEU A 10 -0.56 7.89 9.27
CA LEU A 10 -0.74 6.91 8.22
C LEU A 10 0.45 5.96 8.30
N HIS A 11 0.15 4.68 8.39
CA HIS A 11 1.15 3.63 8.32
C HIS A 11 1.37 3.32 6.85
N ALA A 12 2.52 3.74 6.32
CA ALA A 12 2.88 3.50 4.94
C ALA A 12 3.50 2.11 4.81
N VAL A 13 3.17 1.40 3.73
CA VAL A 13 3.86 0.18 3.33
C VAL A 13 4.42 0.40 1.94
N GLU A 14 5.70 0.11 1.76
CA GLU A 14 6.35 0.09 0.46
C GLU A 14 6.65 -1.34 0.02
N VAL A 15 6.27 -1.66 -1.21
CA VAL A 15 6.54 -2.96 -1.84
C VAL A 15 7.33 -2.73 -3.12
N LEU A 16 8.46 -3.42 -3.24
CA LEU A 16 9.25 -3.48 -4.46
C LEU A 16 8.76 -4.63 -5.33
N PHE A 17 8.58 -4.39 -6.62
CA PHE A 17 8.17 -5.44 -7.56
C PHE A 17 8.69 -5.15 -8.97
N SER A 18 8.76 -6.20 -9.81
CA SER A 18 9.20 -6.05 -11.20
C SER A 18 8.17 -5.26 -12.03
N GLY A 19 8.66 -4.25 -12.75
CA GLY A 19 7.85 -3.40 -13.63
C GLY A 19 7.19 -4.15 -14.78
N GLU A 20 7.79 -5.24 -15.25
CA GLU A 20 7.29 -6.05 -16.38
C GLU A 20 5.91 -6.67 -16.11
N HIS A 21 5.54 -6.82 -14.82
CA HIS A 21 4.28 -7.44 -14.39
C HIS A 21 3.36 -6.49 -13.62
N VAL A 22 3.49 -5.18 -13.82
CA VAL A 22 2.71 -4.15 -13.11
C VAL A 22 1.22 -4.43 -13.04
N ARG A 23 0.59 -4.73 -14.17
CA ARG A 23 -0.86 -4.94 -14.21
C ARG A 23 -1.29 -6.13 -13.36
N ASN A 24 -0.58 -7.25 -13.50
CA ASN A 24 -0.90 -8.49 -12.77
C ASN A 24 -0.66 -8.31 -11.27
N PHE A 25 0.40 -7.61 -10.90
CA PHE A 25 0.69 -7.28 -9.52
C PHE A 25 -0.41 -6.41 -8.89
N LEU A 26 -0.82 -5.32 -9.56
CA LEU A 26 -1.88 -4.43 -9.07
C LEU A 26 -3.24 -5.14 -8.94
N VAL A 27 -3.57 -6.07 -9.86
CA VAL A 27 -4.80 -6.89 -9.76
C VAL A 27 -4.76 -7.81 -8.54
N ARG A 28 -3.62 -8.47 -8.27
CA ARG A 28 -3.44 -9.31 -7.07
C ARG A 28 -3.60 -8.50 -5.79
N VAL A 29 -2.97 -7.31 -5.76
CA VAL A 29 -3.08 -6.39 -4.62
C VAL A 29 -4.53 -5.97 -4.38
N ARG A 30 -5.24 -5.58 -5.45
CA ARG A 30 -6.64 -5.19 -5.33
C ARG A 30 -7.52 -6.34 -4.83
N GLY A 31 -7.38 -7.52 -5.42
CA GLY A 31 -8.15 -8.70 -5.02
C GLY A 31 -7.91 -9.10 -3.56
N TRP A 32 -6.67 -8.98 -3.08
CA TRP A 32 -6.35 -9.23 -1.68
C TRP A 32 -7.00 -8.19 -0.75
N LEU A 33 -6.92 -6.90 -1.08
CA LEU A 33 -7.57 -5.83 -0.30
C LEU A 33 -9.08 -6.04 -0.20
N ASP A 34 -9.73 -6.39 -1.31
CA ASP A 34 -11.16 -6.67 -1.36
C ASP A 34 -11.50 -7.92 -0.50
N ALA A 35 -10.69 -8.98 -0.58
CA ALA A 35 -10.89 -10.20 0.23
C ALA A 35 -10.71 -9.97 1.74
N GLN A 36 -9.82 -9.06 2.13
CA GLN A 36 -9.61 -8.68 3.53
C GLN A 36 -10.57 -7.57 4.01
N ASN A 37 -11.44 -7.07 3.13
CA ASN A 37 -12.30 -5.90 3.38
C ASN A 37 -11.49 -4.67 3.89
N MET A 38 -10.28 -4.48 3.36
CA MET A 38 -9.39 -3.40 3.75
C MET A 38 -9.45 -2.25 2.74
N GLN A 39 -9.65 -1.03 3.23
CA GLN A 39 -9.61 0.20 2.42
C GLN A 39 -8.40 1.04 2.81
N PRO A 40 -7.35 1.10 1.97
CA PRO A 40 -6.23 1.98 2.23
C PRO A 40 -6.62 3.44 2.03
N ALA A 41 -6.02 4.33 2.82
CA ALA A 41 -6.21 5.77 2.71
C ALA A 41 -5.65 6.32 1.40
N THR A 42 -4.52 5.76 0.92
CA THR A 42 -3.97 6.07 -0.40
C THR A 42 -3.33 4.86 -1.04
N PHE A 43 -3.34 4.84 -2.37
CA PHE A 43 -2.72 3.82 -3.19
C PHE A 43 -1.94 4.49 -4.33
N ARG A 44 -0.61 4.40 -4.32
CA ARG A 44 0.25 5.07 -5.30
C ARG A 44 1.39 4.15 -5.73
N TYR A 45 1.76 4.19 -7.00
CA TYR A 45 2.94 3.49 -7.49
C TYR A 45 3.73 4.41 -8.43
N TRP A 46 5.03 4.13 -8.56
CA TRP A 46 5.90 4.79 -9.52
C TRP A 46 6.86 3.78 -10.14
N LEU A 47 7.02 3.89 -11.45
CA LEU A 47 7.90 3.04 -12.25
C LEU A 47 9.31 3.63 -12.16
N HIS A 48 10.29 2.86 -11.70
CA HIS A 48 11.69 3.27 -11.64
C HIS A 48 12.60 2.13 -12.12
N GLU A 49 12.79 1.99 -13.42
CA GLU A 49 13.54 0.86 -13.98
C GLU A 49 14.90 0.63 -13.26
N PRO A 50 15.20 -0.62 -12.85
CA PRO A 50 14.47 -1.87 -13.14
C PRO A 50 13.31 -2.20 -12.19
N GLU A 51 13.05 -1.42 -11.15
CA GLU A 51 12.10 -1.74 -10.08
C GLU A 51 10.87 -0.81 -10.06
N THR A 52 9.72 -1.33 -9.67
CA THR A 52 8.54 -0.49 -9.41
C THR A 52 8.26 -0.51 -7.92
N VAL A 53 7.90 0.65 -7.38
CA VAL A 53 7.52 0.77 -5.98
C VAL A 53 6.02 1.01 -5.89
N LEU A 54 5.35 0.22 -5.06
CA LEU A 54 3.98 0.45 -4.64
C LEU A 54 4.03 0.98 -3.21
N ARG A 55 3.41 2.14 -2.96
CA ARG A 55 3.16 2.67 -1.63
C ARG A 55 1.68 2.68 -1.32
N VAL A 56 1.33 2.02 -0.23
CA VAL A 56 -0.03 1.96 0.29
C VAL A 56 -0.03 2.53 1.71
N ASN A 57 -0.96 3.45 1.99
CA ASN A 57 -1.09 4.03 3.33
C ASN A 57 -2.35 3.49 4.00
N PHE A 58 -2.23 3.05 5.25
CA PHE A 58 -3.35 2.57 6.07
C PHE A 58 -3.51 3.45 7.32
N GLU A 59 -4.74 3.59 7.79
CA GLU A 59 -5.02 4.25 9.08
C GLU A 59 -4.74 3.30 10.27
N SER A 60 -4.74 1.98 10.02
CA SER A 60 -4.47 0.96 11.03
C SER A 60 -3.07 0.36 10.85
N HIS A 61 -2.31 0.36 11.94
CA HIS A 61 -1.01 -0.30 12.00
C HIS A 61 -1.10 -1.81 11.71
N GLU A 62 -2.16 -2.45 12.20
CA GLU A 62 -2.43 -3.87 11.97
C GLU A 62 -2.66 -4.18 10.49
N GLN A 63 -3.42 -3.34 9.79
CA GLN A 63 -3.65 -3.48 8.35
C GLN A 63 -2.36 -3.29 7.55
N ALA A 64 -1.53 -2.31 7.94
CA ALA A 64 -0.23 -2.10 7.31
C ALA A 64 0.69 -3.33 7.49
N HIS A 65 0.72 -3.93 8.68
CA HIS A 65 1.50 -5.14 8.94
C HIS A 65 0.98 -6.35 8.16
N ALA A 66 -0.33 -6.58 8.13
CA ALA A 66 -0.93 -7.66 7.37
C ALA A 66 -0.64 -7.52 5.86
N PHE A 67 -0.71 -6.29 5.33
CA PHE A 67 -0.38 -6.00 3.94
C PHE A 67 1.11 -6.23 3.64
N ALA A 68 2.00 -5.74 4.52
CA ALA A 68 3.44 -5.95 4.39
C ALA A 68 3.79 -7.45 4.35
N GLN A 69 3.18 -8.26 5.21
CA GLN A 69 3.38 -9.71 5.22
C GLN A 69 2.86 -10.40 3.96
N ALA A 70 1.77 -9.92 3.38
CA ALA A 70 1.16 -10.55 2.19
C ALA A 70 1.92 -10.26 0.89
N PHE A 71 2.69 -9.18 0.83
CA PHE A 71 3.33 -8.68 -0.39
C PHE A 71 4.84 -8.45 -0.24
N ASP A 72 5.47 -9.00 0.80
CA ASP A 72 6.89 -8.79 1.11
C ASP A 72 7.27 -7.31 1.19
N GLY A 73 6.36 -6.50 1.78
CA GLY A 73 6.52 -5.07 1.94
C GLY A 73 7.20 -4.65 3.23
N ILE A 74 7.62 -3.39 3.29
CA ILE A 74 8.24 -2.76 4.46
C ILE A 74 7.28 -1.71 5.02
N VAL A 75 6.91 -1.85 6.29
CA VAL A 75 6.13 -0.83 7.02
C VAL A 75 7.07 0.33 7.39
N LEU A 76 6.70 1.54 7.00
CA LEU A 76 7.35 2.78 7.38
C LEU A 76 6.56 3.45 8.51
N GLY A 77 7.27 3.75 9.60
CA GLY A 77 6.73 4.35 10.83
C GLY A 77 6.55 5.86 10.76
#